data_AF-A0A2V5ZD04-F1
#
_entry.id   AF-A0A2V5ZD04-F1
#
_cell.length_a   1.000
_cell.length_b   1.000
_cell.length_c   1.000
_cell.angle_alpha   90.00
_cell.angle_beta   90.00
_cell.angle_gamma   90.00
#
_symmetry.space_group_name_H-M   'P 1'
#
loop_
_entity.id
_entity.type
_entity.pdbx_description
1 polymer ?
#
loop_
_entity_poly.entity_id
_entity_poly.type
_entity_poly.pdbx_seq_one_letter_code
_entity_poly.pdbx_strand_id
1 'polypeptide(L)'
;MKGTGTLLLALFLGVCFASHCEATVYYSDGTAASVQSMHNNQAQNGDTITLPAGTFTWSTGVNLSKAITLQGAGVGVTIVKDGVQSGQLIAWSLAAGLPSRLTGIEFQDGGRSVTADAPDGILHVNASNTDGSSFRWDHCKWSDMNGFTVFDTVIGVIDHNTFTKSNKHLTTYNYGSRWNNASGNWGDGSWVAPTNFGSSEFLFYEDNTFTSSDPVYIEFGTDALAGARFVVRHNTITNCLIGDHGTESGGRIRGSRAMEVYN
;
A
#
# COMPACT_ATOMS: atom_id res chain seq x y z
N MET A 1 4.47 70.45 41.10
CA MET A 1 5.23 69.52 40.25
C MET A 1 4.50 68.19 40.27
N LYS A 2 3.85 67.82 39.16
CA LYS A 2 3.06 66.57 39.04
C LYS A 2 4.04 65.43 38.74
N GLY A 3 4.12 64.45 39.64
CA GLY A 3 4.95 63.26 39.46
C GLY A 3 4.31 62.31 38.44
N THR A 4 5.03 62.03 37.37
CA THR A 4 4.71 61.05 36.34
C THR A 4 4.92 59.63 36.88
N GLY A 5 3.84 58.84 36.98
CA GLY A 5 3.90 57.42 37.30
C GLY A 5 4.16 56.61 36.03
N THR A 6 5.30 55.93 35.98
CA THR A 6 5.72 55.03 34.90
C THR A 6 4.84 53.77 34.88
N LEU A 7 4.14 53.54 33.77
CA LEU A 7 3.36 52.33 33.52
C LEU A 7 4.32 51.20 33.10
N LEU A 8 4.52 50.19 33.94
CA LEU A 8 5.26 48.97 33.57
C LEU A 8 4.33 48.04 32.79
N LEU A 9 4.54 47.94 31.48
CA LEU A 9 3.90 46.96 30.60
C LEU A 9 4.71 45.65 30.68
N ALA A 10 4.21 44.66 31.41
CA ALA A 10 4.79 43.33 31.45
C ALA A 10 4.44 42.57 30.15
N LEU A 11 5.40 42.48 29.24
CA LEU A 11 5.30 41.68 28.02
C LEU A 11 5.54 40.20 28.38
N PHE A 12 4.47 39.42 28.49
CA PHE A 12 4.56 37.96 28.58
C PHE A 12 5.04 37.41 27.22
N LEU A 13 6.34 37.11 27.09
CA LEU A 13 6.85 36.26 26.01
C LEU A 13 6.40 34.83 26.29
N GLY A 14 5.24 34.45 25.75
CA GLY A 14 4.87 33.05 25.59
C GLY A 14 5.83 32.40 24.60
N VAL A 15 6.90 31.79 25.09
CA VAL A 15 7.70 30.85 24.30
C VAL A 15 6.81 29.63 24.09
N CYS A 16 6.05 29.63 23.00
CA CYS A 16 5.43 28.43 22.48
C CYS A 16 6.58 27.49 22.11
N PHE A 17 6.93 26.56 23.01
CA PHE A 17 7.59 25.34 22.61
C PHE A 17 6.62 24.64 21.66
N ALA A 18 6.77 24.86 20.37
CA ALA A 18 6.22 23.94 19.39
C ALA A 18 6.85 22.59 19.75
N SER A 19 6.05 21.66 20.29
CA SER A 19 6.46 20.27 20.36
C SER A 19 6.83 19.89 18.94
N HIS A 20 8.12 19.72 18.69
CA HIS A 20 8.57 19.01 17.51
C HIS A 20 7.89 17.64 17.59
N CYS A 21 6.84 17.45 16.80
CA CYS A 21 6.15 16.18 16.66
C CYS A 21 7.10 15.28 15.86
N GLU A 22 8.12 14.75 16.53
CA GLU A 22 8.91 13.67 15.96
C GLU A 22 8.02 12.43 15.87
N ALA A 23 8.05 11.78 14.71
CA ALA A 23 7.40 10.50 14.51
C ALA A 23 7.89 9.52 15.59
N THR A 24 6.97 8.99 16.38
CA THR A 24 7.29 7.99 17.40
C THR A 24 7.51 6.63 16.75
N VAL A 25 8.48 5.87 17.26
CA VAL A 25 8.75 4.50 16.82
C VAL A 25 8.23 3.53 17.88
N TYR A 26 7.33 2.64 17.48
CA TYR A 26 6.82 1.54 18.28
C TYR A 26 7.46 0.22 17.86
N TYR A 27 7.80 -0.61 18.84
CA TYR A 27 8.51 -1.88 18.63
C TYR A 27 7.57 -3.04 18.91
N SER A 28 6.94 -3.58 17.87
CA SER A 28 6.09 -4.78 18.02
C SER A 28 6.94 -5.99 18.42
N ASP A 29 6.29 -7.04 18.90
CA ASP A 29 6.92 -8.35 19.07
C ASP A 29 6.94 -9.17 17.77
N GLY A 30 6.55 -8.56 16.64
CA GLY A 30 6.43 -9.17 15.32
C GLY A 30 5.11 -9.90 15.06
N THR A 31 4.26 -10.09 16.07
CA THR A 31 2.93 -10.70 15.88
C THR A 31 1.92 -9.71 15.31
N ALA A 32 0.95 -10.21 14.54
CA ALA A 32 -0.17 -9.40 14.04
C ALA A 32 -0.93 -8.70 15.17
N ALA A 33 -1.12 -9.39 16.31
CA ALA A 33 -1.83 -8.84 17.47
C ALA A 33 -1.09 -7.64 18.09
N SER A 34 0.23 -7.69 18.19
CA SER A 34 1.05 -6.59 18.69
C SER A 34 1.01 -5.39 17.74
N VAL A 35 1.17 -5.62 16.43
CA VAL A 35 1.03 -4.58 15.39
C VAL A 35 -0.35 -3.93 15.47
N GLN A 36 -1.42 -4.72 15.52
CA GLN A 36 -2.80 -4.22 15.61
C GLN A 36 -3.04 -3.42 16.90
N SER A 37 -2.53 -3.89 18.04
CA SER A 37 -2.67 -3.21 19.32
C SER A 37 -1.95 -1.86 19.32
N MET A 38 -0.72 -1.80 18.82
CA MET A 38 0.05 -0.56 18.67
C MET A 38 -0.65 0.41 17.74
N HIS A 39 -1.13 -0.08 16.59
CA HIS A 39 -1.89 0.73 15.64
C HIS A 39 -3.14 1.33 16.31
N ASN A 40 -3.91 0.53 17.06
CA ASN A 40 -5.17 1.01 17.63
C ASN A 40 -4.96 1.98 18.79
N ASN A 41 -4.04 1.65 19.69
CA ASN A 41 -3.99 2.24 21.02
C ASN A 41 -2.84 3.25 21.21
N GLN A 42 -1.84 3.28 20.33
CA GLN A 42 -0.61 4.04 20.55
C GLN A 42 -0.27 4.93 19.36
N ALA A 43 0.02 4.31 18.20
CA ALA A 43 0.51 5.01 17.02
C ALA A 43 -0.48 6.06 16.51
N GLN A 44 0.06 7.16 16.02
CA GLN A 44 -0.65 8.25 15.34
C GLN A 44 -0.17 8.34 13.89
N ASN A 45 -0.83 9.21 13.12
CA ASN A 45 -0.35 9.56 11.79
C ASN A 45 1.08 10.13 11.87
N GLY A 46 1.96 9.64 11.01
CA GLY A 46 3.39 9.96 10.97
C GLY A 46 4.28 8.93 11.68
N ASP A 47 3.73 8.11 12.57
CA ASP A 47 4.53 7.19 13.39
C ASP A 47 5.00 5.94 12.62
N THR A 48 5.96 5.23 13.22
CA THR A 48 6.45 3.95 12.71
C THR A 48 6.09 2.81 13.67
N ILE A 49 5.56 1.72 13.13
CA ILE A 49 5.46 0.44 13.85
C ILE A 49 6.48 -0.50 13.23
N THR A 50 7.44 -0.95 14.02
CA THR A 50 8.49 -1.86 13.58
C THR A 50 8.17 -3.31 13.90
N LEU A 51 8.60 -4.22 13.03
CA LEU A 51 8.70 -5.65 13.28
C LEU A 51 10.18 -6.00 13.51
N PRO A 52 10.51 -6.75 14.56
CA PRO A 52 11.88 -7.15 14.83
C PRO A 52 12.38 -8.20 13.83
N ALA A 53 13.66 -8.53 13.91
CA ALA A 53 14.21 -9.67 13.21
C ALA A 53 13.54 -10.97 13.72
N GLY A 54 13.18 -11.86 12.80
CA GLY A 54 12.49 -13.10 13.13
C GLY A 54 11.57 -13.58 12.01
N THR A 55 10.98 -14.76 12.23
CA THR A 55 9.95 -15.32 11.37
C THR A 55 8.66 -15.41 12.15
N PHE A 56 7.61 -14.75 11.68
CA PHE A 56 6.33 -14.64 12.35
C PHE A 56 5.24 -15.20 11.44
N THR A 57 4.52 -16.22 11.91
CA THR A 57 3.32 -16.68 11.23
C THR A 57 2.12 -15.88 11.75
N TRP A 58 1.46 -15.15 10.85
CA TRP A 58 0.25 -14.41 11.17
C TRP A 58 -0.96 -15.29 10.83
N SER A 59 -1.69 -15.72 11.86
CA SER A 59 -2.96 -16.46 11.71
C SER A 59 -4.18 -15.54 11.64
N THR A 60 -3.99 -14.25 11.91
CA THR A 60 -4.99 -13.18 11.78
C THR A 60 -4.39 -12.00 11.03
N GLY A 61 -5.20 -11.32 10.21
CA GLY A 61 -4.77 -10.12 9.51
C GLY A 61 -4.69 -8.88 10.40
N VAL A 62 -4.02 -7.85 9.89
CA VAL A 62 -4.00 -6.50 10.49
C VAL A 62 -4.81 -5.52 9.64
N ASN A 63 -5.57 -4.66 10.32
CA ASN A 63 -6.38 -3.60 9.73
C ASN A 63 -5.80 -2.25 10.12
N LEU A 64 -5.32 -1.51 9.13
CA LEU A 64 -4.62 -0.25 9.27
C LEU A 64 -5.44 0.89 8.68
N SER A 65 -5.51 2.00 9.40
CA SER A 65 -6.26 3.21 8.98
C SER A 65 -5.51 4.52 9.24
N LYS A 66 -4.33 4.44 9.86
CA LYS A 66 -3.45 5.57 10.12
C LYS A 66 -2.34 5.63 9.07
N ALA A 67 -1.87 6.84 8.79
CA ALA A 67 -0.73 7.08 7.93
C ALA A 67 0.57 6.79 8.68
N ILE A 68 0.93 5.51 8.78
CA ILE A 68 2.14 5.04 9.47
C ILE A 68 3.16 4.46 8.49
N THR A 69 4.37 4.26 8.98
CA THR A 69 5.35 3.34 8.38
C THR A 69 5.27 1.99 9.10
N LEU A 70 4.94 0.92 8.38
CA LEU A 70 5.09 -0.46 8.85
C LEU A 70 6.43 -1.00 8.34
N GLN A 71 7.37 -1.25 9.24
CA GLN A 71 8.77 -1.47 8.89
C GLN A 71 9.34 -2.75 9.50
N GLY A 72 9.87 -3.65 8.67
CA GLY A 72 10.72 -4.75 9.14
C GLY A 72 12.19 -4.34 9.21
N ALA A 73 13.01 -5.21 9.79
CA ALA A 73 14.46 -5.04 9.90
C ALA A 73 15.22 -5.31 8.57
N GLY A 74 14.51 -5.67 7.49
CA GLY A 74 15.05 -5.97 6.18
C GLY A 74 14.53 -7.30 5.61
N VAL A 75 14.54 -7.43 4.28
CA VAL A 75 14.23 -8.69 3.57
C VAL A 75 15.16 -9.80 4.05
N GLY A 76 14.60 -10.98 4.33
CA GLY A 76 15.32 -12.12 4.92
C GLY A 76 15.67 -11.97 6.40
N VAL A 77 15.48 -10.79 7.00
CA VAL A 77 15.70 -10.51 8.43
C VAL A 77 14.38 -10.52 9.19
N THR A 78 13.36 -9.86 8.66
CA THR A 78 11.97 -9.94 9.11
C THR A 78 11.15 -10.69 8.07
N ILE A 79 10.61 -11.85 8.45
CA ILE A 79 9.77 -12.69 7.60
C ILE A 79 8.38 -12.79 8.22
N VAL A 80 7.35 -12.42 7.45
CA VAL A 80 5.94 -12.63 7.79
C VAL A 80 5.38 -13.75 6.91
N LYS A 81 4.89 -14.81 7.56
CA LYS A 81 4.23 -15.94 6.90
C LYS A 81 2.72 -15.78 6.99
N ASP A 82 2.03 -15.80 5.85
CA ASP A 82 0.57 -15.73 5.81
C ASP A 82 -0.08 -17.06 6.16
N GLY A 83 -0.48 -17.19 7.43
CA GLY A 83 -1.28 -18.31 7.93
C GLY A 83 -2.78 -17.97 8.06
N VAL A 84 -3.23 -16.82 7.53
CA VAL A 84 -4.61 -16.36 7.65
C VAL A 84 -5.50 -17.21 6.76
N GLN A 85 -6.44 -17.93 7.37
CA GLN A 85 -7.30 -18.87 6.63
C GLN A 85 -8.50 -18.19 5.95
N SER A 86 -8.90 -17.01 6.42
CA SER A 86 -10.00 -16.22 5.85
C SER A 86 -9.76 -14.74 6.09
N GLY A 87 -10.01 -13.92 5.05
CA GLY A 87 -9.73 -12.47 5.04
C GLY A 87 -8.31 -12.11 4.59
N GLN A 88 -7.99 -10.82 4.69
CA GLN A 88 -6.69 -10.29 4.28
C GLN A 88 -5.60 -10.53 5.34
N LEU A 89 -4.34 -10.61 4.90
CA LEU A 89 -3.17 -10.51 5.78
C LEU A 89 -2.98 -9.07 6.26
N ILE A 90 -3.11 -8.11 5.34
CA ILE A 90 -3.05 -6.68 5.62
C ILE A 90 -4.19 -6.01 4.85
N ALA A 91 -5.08 -5.32 5.55
CA ALA A 91 -6.04 -4.39 4.96
C ALA A 91 -5.68 -2.96 5.41
N TRP A 92 -5.49 -2.05 4.46
CA TRP A 92 -5.07 -0.69 4.74
C TRP A 92 -5.97 0.33 4.03
N SER A 93 -6.76 1.06 4.80
CA SER A 93 -7.48 2.24 4.30
C SER A 93 -6.62 3.47 4.55
N LEU A 94 -6.09 4.09 3.51
CA LEU A 94 -5.15 5.19 3.66
C LEU A 94 -5.82 6.43 4.27
N ALA A 95 -5.10 7.10 5.16
CA ALA A 95 -5.56 8.36 5.73
C ALA A 95 -5.41 9.50 4.71
N ALA A 96 -6.45 10.33 4.61
CA ALA A 96 -6.46 11.49 3.73
C ALA A 96 -5.28 12.43 3.98
N GLY A 97 -4.69 12.95 2.90
CA GLY A 97 -3.66 13.98 2.90
C GLY A 97 -2.29 13.54 3.39
N LEU A 98 -2.09 12.24 3.65
CA LEU A 98 -0.91 11.74 4.35
C LEU A 98 -0.30 10.51 3.64
N PRO A 99 1.04 10.37 3.65
CA PRO A 99 1.71 9.21 3.09
C PRO A 99 1.72 8.04 4.09
N SER A 100 1.48 6.83 3.58
CA SER A 100 1.67 5.56 4.30
C SER A 100 2.79 4.76 3.66
N ARG A 101 3.54 3.97 4.44
CA ARG A 101 4.67 3.19 3.92
C ARG A 101 4.72 1.77 4.45
N LEU A 102 4.96 0.81 3.56
CA LEU A 102 5.26 -0.59 3.89
C LEU A 102 6.69 -0.91 3.43
N THR A 103 7.59 -1.30 4.33
CA THR A 103 9.00 -1.49 3.95
C THR A 103 9.76 -2.54 4.75
N GLY A 104 10.79 -3.14 4.15
CA GLY A 104 11.78 -3.95 4.85
C GLY A 104 11.28 -5.31 5.35
N ILE A 105 10.25 -5.89 4.72
CA ILE A 105 9.64 -7.17 5.14
C ILE A 105 9.70 -8.17 3.98
N GLU A 106 10.06 -9.41 4.28
CA GLU A 106 9.81 -10.55 3.40
C GLU A 106 8.49 -11.22 3.77
N PHE A 107 7.62 -11.41 2.78
CA PHE A 107 6.35 -12.11 2.90
C PHE A 107 6.45 -13.47 2.22
N GLN A 108 5.96 -14.50 2.90
CA GLN A 108 5.93 -15.89 2.41
C GLN A 108 4.57 -16.53 2.69
N ASP A 109 4.20 -17.54 1.91
CA ASP A 109 3.05 -18.37 2.25
C ASP A 109 3.30 -19.10 3.58
N GLY A 110 2.35 -18.97 4.51
CA GLY A 110 2.34 -19.63 5.81
C GLY A 110 1.38 -20.82 5.88
N GLY A 111 0.83 -21.24 4.75
CA GLY A 111 -0.13 -22.35 4.67
C GLY A 111 -1.58 -21.88 4.58
N ARG A 112 -1.85 -20.77 3.89
CA ARG A 112 -3.22 -20.38 3.54
C ARG A 112 -3.81 -21.44 2.62
N SER A 113 -4.96 -22.02 3.00
CA SER A 113 -5.56 -23.15 2.26
C SER A 113 -6.30 -22.75 0.98
N VAL A 114 -6.86 -21.55 0.94
CA VAL A 114 -7.64 -21.04 -0.21
C VAL A 114 -6.99 -19.76 -0.71
N THR A 115 -6.72 -19.69 -2.01
CA THR A 115 -6.20 -18.48 -2.65
C THR A 115 -7.08 -17.27 -2.33
N ALA A 116 -6.52 -16.20 -1.78
CA ALA A 116 -7.23 -14.95 -1.62
C ALA A 116 -7.16 -14.12 -2.92
N ASP A 117 -8.23 -14.22 -3.69
CA ASP A 117 -8.41 -13.58 -4.99
C ASP A 117 -8.91 -12.12 -4.85
N ALA A 118 -8.86 -11.36 -5.94
CA ALA A 118 -9.51 -10.07 -6.07
C ALA A 118 -11.06 -10.23 -5.98
N PRO A 119 -11.80 -9.21 -5.49
CA PRO A 119 -11.34 -7.85 -5.21
C PRO A 119 -10.73 -7.66 -3.81
N ASP A 120 -10.68 -8.68 -2.97
CA ASP A 120 -10.21 -8.52 -1.58
C ASP A 120 -8.70 -8.75 -1.44
N GLY A 121 -8.15 -9.79 -2.06
CA GLY A 121 -6.72 -10.12 -1.98
C GLY A 121 -6.20 -10.43 -0.57
N ILE A 122 -4.87 -10.54 -0.45
CA ILE A 122 -4.16 -10.73 0.82
C ILE A 122 -3.55 -9.44 1.37
N LEU A 123 -3.06 -8.57 0.49
CA LEU A 123 -2.72 -7.19 0.82
C LEU A 123 -3.73 -6.31 0.09
N HIS A 124 -4.63 -5.67 0.82
CA HIS A 124 -5.63 -4.76 0.24
C HIS A 124 -5.34 -3.34 0.69
N VAL A 125 -5.04 -2.45 -0.25
CA VAL A 125 -4.90 -1.02 0.03
C VAL A 125 -6.03 -0.25 -0.67
N ASN A 126 -6.80 0.49 0.12
CA ASN A 126 -7.87 1.37 -0.35
C ASN A 126 -7.47 2.82 -0.13
N ALA A 127 -7.60 3.63 -1.18
CA ALA A 127 -7.30 5.07 -1.12
C ALA A 127 -8.34 5.89 -1.90
N SER A 128 -8.09 7.20 -1.99
CA SER A 128 -8.80 8.13 -2.87
C SER A 128 -7.79 8.96 -3.66
N ASN A 129 -8.08 9.18 -4.94
CA ASN A 129 -7.27 10.03 -5.81
C ASN A 129 -7.52 11.54 -5.56
N THR A 130 -8.41 11.90 -4.62
CA THR A 130 -8.85 13.30 -4.41
C THR A 130 -8.55 13.86 -3.04
N ASP A 131 -8.14 13.02 -2.09
CA ASP A 131 -7.92 13.45 -0.70
C ASP A 131 -6.44 13.61 -0.35
N GLY A 132 -5.53 13.39 -1.30
CA GLY A 132 -4.08 13.50 -1.10
C GLY A 132 -3.46 12.34 -0.30
N SER A 133 -4.20 11.25 -0.05
CA SER A 133 -3.60 10.02 0.45
C SER A 133 -2.59 9.46 -0.54
N SER A 134 -1.49 8.91 -0.04
CA SER A 134 -0.49 8.24 -0.88
C SER A 134 0.11 7.03 -0.20
N PHE A 135 0.59 6.09 -1.00
CA PHE A 135 1.19 4.86 -0.52
C PHE A 135 2.56 4.62 -1.14
N ARG A 136 3.50 4.18 -0.32
CA ARG A 136 4.76 3.62 -0.79
C ARG A 136 4.92 2.20 -0.27
N TRP A 137 5.20 1.25 -1.15
CA TRP A 137 5.63 -0.09 -0.77
C TRP A 137 7.01 -0.33 -1.33
N ASP A 138 8.01 -0.50 -0.48
CA ASP A 138 9.38 -0.56 -0.95
C ASP A 138 10.34 -1.44 -0.13
N HIS A 139 11.38 -1.95 -0.78
CA HIS A 139 12.40 -2.81 -0.17
C HIS A 139 11.80 -4.02 0.56
N CYS A 140 10.74 -4.59 -0.01
CA CYS A 140 10.12 -5.82 0.47
C CYS A 140 10.35 -6.97 -0.53
N LYS A 141 10.11 -8.19 -0.05
CA LYS A 141 10.06 -9.38 -0.90
C LYS A 141 8.72 -10.06 -0.74
N TRP A 142 8.11 -10.46 -1.84
CA TRP A 142 6.81 -11.13 -1.89
C TRP A 142 6.99 -12.48 -2.59
N SER A 143 7.07 -13.55 -1.80
CA SER A 143 7.51 -14.86 -2.27
C SER A 143 6.39 -15.89 -2.20
N ASP A 144 5.93 -16.33 -3.36
CA ASP A 144 5.01 -17.48 -3.51
C ASP A 144 3.73 -17.38 -2.68
N MET A 145 3.27 -16.16 -2.43
CA MET A 145 2.08 -15.92 -1.63
C MET A 145 0.83 -16.52 -2.30
N ASN A 146 -0.05 -17.12 -1.48
CA ASN A 146 -1.31 -17.71 -1.93
C ASN A 146 -2.45 -16.68 -2.02
N GLY A 147 -2.24 -15.65 -2.84
CA GLY A 147 -3.22 -14.60 -3.10
C GLY A 147 -2.61 -13.38 -3.77
N PHE A 148 -3.46 -12.40 -4.06
CA PHE A 148 -3.09 -11.22 -4.84
C PHE A 148 -2.92 -9.99 -3.94
N THR A 149 -2.13 -9.02 -4.38
CA THR A 149 -2.15 -7.69 -3.79
C THR A 149 -3.17 -6.84 -4.54
N VAL A 150 -4.08 -6.16 -3.83
CA VAL A 150 -5.10 -5.30 -4.41
C VAL A 150 -4.84 -3.85 -4.05
N PHE A 151 -4.76 -2.99 -5.06
CA PHE A 151 -4.65 -1.54 -4.90
C PHE A 151 -5.84 -0.85 -5.54
N ASP A 152 -6.73 -0.27 -4.73
CA ASP A 152 -7.91 0.42 -5.25
C ASP A 152 -7.86 1.92 -5.05
N THR A 153 -7.77 2.62 -6.18
CA THR A 153 -7.72 4.08 -6.30
C THR A 153 -6.52 4.67 -5.56
N VAL A 154 -5.42 3.90 -5.53
CA VAL A 154 -4.15 4.29 -4.90
C VAL A 154 -3.33 5.14 -5.87
N ILE A 155 -2.87 6.28 -5.37
CA ILE A 155 -1.77 7.06 -5.97
C ILE A 155 -0.53 6.81 -5.12
N GLY A 156 0.58 6.47 -5.75
CA GLY A 156 1.77 6.07 -5.01
C GLY A 156 2.80 5.36 -5.85
N VAL A 157 3.78 4.76 -5.16
CA VAL A 157 4.87 4.03 -5.80
C VAL A 157 5.10 2.70 -5.09
N ILE A 158 5.17 1.64 -5.87
CA ILE A 158 5.61 0.31 -5.46
C ILE A 158 7.01 0.16 -6.05
N ASP A 159 8.06 0.26 -5.24
CA ASP A 159 9.44 0.33 -5.73
C ASP A 159 10.47 -0.53 -5.01
N HIS A 160 11.54 -0.92 -5.70
CA HIS A 160 12.64 -1.69 -5.10
C HIS A 160 12.19 -3.00 -4.40
N ASN A 161 11.08 -3.58 -4.84
CA ASN A 161 10.58 -4.85 -4.31
C ASN A 161 11.01 -6.02 -5.20
N THR A 162 11.02 -7.20 -4.59
CA THR A 162 11.20 -8.47 -5.31
C THR A 162 9.93 -9.30 -5.22
N PHE A 163 9.32 -9.61 -6.36
CA PHE A 163 8.17 -10.49 -6.48
C PHE A 163 8.62 -11.81 -7.13
N THR A 164 8.42 -12.93 -6.42
CA THR A 164 8.74 -14.26 -6.93
C THR A 164 7.52 -15.17 -6.90
N LYS A 165 7.31 -15.88 -8.01
CA LYS A 165 6.24 -16.86 -8.18
C LYS A 165 6.79 -18.15 -8.79
N SER A 166 6.29 -19.27 -8.30
CA SER A 166 6.57 -20.63 -8.78
C SER A 166 5.30 -21.40 -9.14
N ASN A 167 4.14 -20.76 -9.01
CA ASN A 167 2.84 -21.30 -9.36
C ASN A 167 2.06 -20.31 -10.23
N LYS A 168 1.09 -20.84 -10.99
CA LYS A 168 0.17 -20.05 -11.82
C LYS A 168 -0.76 -19.23 -10.95
N HIS A 169 -0.57 -17.92 -10.86
CA HIS A 169 -1.53 -16.99 -10.30
C HIS A 169 -1.33 -15.57 -10.86
N LEU A 170 -1.75 -14.55 -10.12
CA LEU A 170 -1.51 -13.15 -10.39
C LEU A 170 -0.67 -12.58 -9.23
N THR A 171 0.16 -11.57 -9.50
CA THR A 171 0.85 -10.83 -8.43
C THR A 171 0.01 -9.65 -7.93
N THR A 172 -0.28 -8.66 -8.78
CA THR A 172 -1.01 -7.45 -8.37
C THR A 172 -2.28 -7.21 -9.18
N TYR A 173 -3.36 -6.80 -8.51
CA TYR A 173 -4.64 -6.42 -9.12
C TYR A 173 -4.95 -4.96 -8.81
N ASN A 174 -5.03 -4.11 -9.84
CA ASN A 174 -5.23 -2.67 -9.69
C ASN A 174 -6.68 -2.28 -9.97
N TYR A 175 -7.21 -1.34 -9.19
CA TYR A 175 -8.54 -0.79 -9.37
C TYR A 175 -8.51 0.74 -9.36
N GLY A 176 -9.42 1.37 -10.09
CA GLY A 176 -9.71 2.80 -10.01
C GLY A 176 -11.18 3.03 -9.64
N SER A 177 -11.73 2.14 -8.81
CA SER A 177 -13.16 1.90 -8.73
C SER A 177 -13.94 3.11 -8.19
N ARG A 178 -13.27 3.90 -7.34
CA ARG A 178 -13.79 5.08 -6.63
C ARG A 178 -13.19 6.39 -7.11
N TRP A 179 -12.60 6.42 -8.30
CA TRP A 179 -11.99 7.64 -8.84
C TRP A 179 -12.95 8.83 -8.78
N ASN A 180 -12.46 9.98 -8.29
CA ASN A 180 -13.24 11.19 -8.02
C ASN A 180 -14.44 10.97 -7.07
N ASN A 181 -14.28 10.06 -6.09
CA ASN A 181 -15.32 9.65 -5.15
C ASN A 181 -16.60 9.15 -5.84
N ALA A 182 -16.47 8.55 -7.03
CA ALA A 182 -17.60 7.99 -7.76
C ALA A 182 -18.26 6.87 -6.96
N SER A 183 -19.60 6.87 -6.94
CA SER A 183 -20.38 5.87 -6.23
C SER A 183 -20.48 4.55 -7.02
N GLY A 184 -20.57 3.44 -6.29
CA GLY A 184 -20.84 2.12 -6.86
C GLY A 184 -19.62 1.30 -7.27
N ASN A 185 -18.40 1.83 -7.17
CA ASN A 185 -17.16 1.08 -7.39
C ASN A 185 -17.04 0.46 -8.80
N TRP A 186 -17.60 1.12 -9.81
CA TRP A 186 -17.62 0.59 -11.19
C TRP A 186 -16.48 1.12 -12.07
N GLY A 187 -15.75 2.14 -11.62
CA GLY A 187 -14.74 2.84 -12.43
C GLY A 187 -15.28 3.95 -13.32
N ASP A 188 -16.59 4.25 -13.25
CA ASP A 188 -17.23 5.30 -14.05
C ASP A 188 -16.53 6.66 -13.87
N GLY A 189 -16.15 7.02 -12.64
CA GLY A 189 -15.43 8.26 -12.33
C GLY A 189 -14.09 8.38 -13.05
N SER A 190 -13.37 7.27 -13.23
CA SER A 190 -12.07 7.25 -13.90
C SER A 190 -12.24 7.40 -15.41
N TRP A 191 -13.30 6.83 -15.98
CA TRP A 191 -13.58 6.90 -17.41
C TRP A 191 -14.07 8.26 -17.88
N VAL A 192 -14.75 9.02 -17.02
CA VAL A 192 -15.18 10.40 -17.34
C VAL A 192 -14.11 11.45 -17.03
N ALA A 193 -13.12 11.12 -16.21
CA ALA A 193 -12.00 12.00 -15.92
C ALA A 193 -10.99 12.03 -17.08
N PRO A 194 -10.25 13.15 -17.27
CA PRO A 194 -9.09 13.18 -18.15
C PRO A 194 -8.11 12.06 -17.81
N THR A 195 -7.45 11.47 -18.82
CA THR A 195 -6.56 10.32 -18.60
C THR A 195 -5.27 10.71 -17.89
N ASN A 196 -4.79 11.92 -18.12
CA ASN A 196 -3.63 12.52 -17.44
C ASN A 196 -2.31 11.72 -17.58
N PHE A 197 -2.08 11.04 -18.70
CA PHE A 197 -0.78 10.40 -19.00
C PHE A 197 0.40 11.35 -18.73
N GLY A 198 1.48 10.81 -18.14
CA GLY A 198 2.65 11.59 -17.71
C GLY A 198 2.48 12.44 -16.44
N SER A 199 1.32 12.39 -15.77
CA SER A 199 1.10 13.04 -14.46
C SER A 199 1.37 12.08 -13.29
N SER A 200 1.24 12.57 -12.06
CA SER A 200 1.32 11.75 -10.84
C SER A 200 0.03 11.01 -10.49
N GLU A 201 -1.02 11.08 -11.32
CA GLU A 201 -2.34 10.46 -11.04
C GLU A 201 -2.40 8.96 -11.38
N PHE A 202 -1.37 8.21 -10.98
CA PHE A 202 -1.20 6.79 -11.27
C PHE A 202 -0.61 6.08 -10.04
N LEU A 203 -0.83 4.76 -9.98
CA LEU A 203 0.04 3.89 -9.20
C LEU A 203 1.26 3.51 -10.06
N PHE A 204 2.45 3.79 -9.56
CA PHE A 204 3.70 3.49 -10.24
C PHE A 204 4.32 2.20 -9.69
N TYR A 205 4.76 1.33 -10.58
CA TYR A 205 5.65 0.21 -10.28
C TYR A 205 7.02 0.55 -10.86
N GLU A 206 8.02 0.74 -10.00
CA GLU A 206 9.35 1.25 -10.38
C GLU A 206 10.48 0.41 -9.80
N ASP A 207 11.55 0.13 -10.55
CA ASP A 207 12.75 -0.51 -10.02
C ASP A 207 12.50 -1.84 -9.26
N ASN A 208 11.40 -2.54 -9.57
CA ASN A 208 11.10 -3.84 -8.98
C ASN A 208 11.68 -4.97 -9.84
N THR A 209 11.81 -6.13 -9.21
CA THR A 209 12.08 -7.39 -9.91
C THR A 209 10.85 -8.29 -9.83
N PHE A 210 10.28 -8.63 -10.98
CA PHE A 210 9.22 -9.65 -11.10
C PHE A 210 9.80 -10.89 -11.77
N THR A 211 9.73 -12.03 -11.08
CA THR A 211 10.26 -13.29 -11.61
C THR A 211 9.26 -14.42 -11.42
N SER A 212 8.86 -15.04 -12.52
CA SER A 212 8.22 -16.35 -12.50
C SER A 212 9.22 -17.45 -12.83
N SER A 213 9.12 -18.54 -12.08
CA SER A 213 9.87 -19.78 -12.28
C SER A 213 8.98 -20.95 -12.69
N ASP A 214 7.67 -20.71 -12.92
CA ASP A 214 6.75 -21.73 -13.43
C ASP A 214 7.20 -22.17 -14.84
N PRO A 215 7.49 -23.47 -15.07
CA PRO A 215 8.01 -23.95 -16.35
C PRO A 215 6.94 -24.13 -17.43
N VAL A 216 5.65 -23.97 -17.08
CA VAL A 216 4.51 -24.24 -17.96
C VAL A 216 3.79 -22.95 -18.33
N TYR A 217 3.63 -22.02 -17.39
CA TYR A 217 2.83 -20.81 -17.59
C TYR A 217 3.64 -19.53 -17.41
N ILE A 218 3.31 -18.52 -18.22
CA ILE A 218 3.77 -17.15 -18.00
C ILE A 218 2.85 -16.52 -16.95
N GLU A 219 3.43 -15.91 -15.92
CA GLU A 219 2.69 -15.29 -14.81
C GLU A 219 2.21 -13.89 -15.19
N PHE A 220 1.07 -13.44 -14.66
CA PHE A 220 0.70 -12.02 -14.74
C PHE A 220 1.33 -11.27 -13.57
N GLY A 221 2.22 -10.32 -13.87
CA GLY A 221 2.77 -9.39 -12.89
C GLY A 221 1.73 -8.38 -12.42
N THR A 222 0.85 -7.98 -13.34
CA THR A 222 -0.30 -7.11 -13.05
C THR A 222 -1.54 -7.60 -13.78
N ASP A 223 -2.68 -7.28 -13.20
CA ASP A 223 -4.00 -7.22 -13.82
C ASP A 223 -4.71 -5.99 -13.24
N ALA A 224 -5.78 -5.55 -13.87
CA ALA A 224 -6.43 -4.32 -13.50
C ALA A 224 -7.84 -4.19 -14.05
N LEU A 225 -8.75 -3.56 -13.29
CA LEU A 225 -10.16 -3.39 -13.64
C LEU A 225 -10.74 -2.10 -13.02
N ALA A 226 -12.02 -1.83 -13.25
CA ALA A 226 -12.79 -0.71 -12.71
C ALA A 226 -12.12 0.66 -12.90
N GLY A 227 -11.64 0.93 -14.11
CA GLY A 227 -11.02 2.21 -14.42
C GLY A 227 -9.65 2.42 -13.77
N ALA A 228 -8.93 1.34 -13.46
CA ALA A 228 -7.56 1.40 -12.98
C ALA A 228 -6.64 2.26 -13.85
N ARG A 229 -5.64 2.88 -13.20
CA ARG A 229 -4.61 3.73 -13.80
C ARG A 229 -3.28 3.38 -13.19
N PHE A 230 -2.37 2.81 -13.96
CA PHE A 230 -1.05 2.42 -13.46
C PHE A 230 0.04 2.53 -14.51
N VAL A 231 1.28 2.64 -14.04
CA VAL A 231 2.48 2.72 -14.86
C VAL A 231 3.46 1.67 -14.36
N VAL A 232 4.04 0.89 -15.28
CA VAL A 232 5.10 -0.07 -15.00
C VAL A 232 6.35 0.39 -15.74
N ARG A 233 7.35 0.91 -15.01
CA ARG A 233 8.58 1.45 -15.61
C ARG A 233 9.86 1.06 -14.88
N HIS A 234 10.96 0.92 -15.62
CA HIS A 234 12.28 0.63 -15.06
C HIS A 234 12.34 -0.67 -14.23
N ASN A 235 11.43 -1.62 -14.48
CA ASN A 235 11.40 -2.90 -13.76
C ASN A 235 12.19 -3.97 -14.52
N THR A 236 12.74 -4.93 -13.78
CA THR A 236 13.25 -6.17 -14.35
C THR A 236 12.15 -7.23 -14.30
N ILE A 237 11.68 -7.68 -15.46
CA ILE A 237 10.54 -8.62 -15.57
C ILE A 237 11.01 -9.89 -16.31
N THR A 238 10.94 -11.04 -15.64
CA THR A 238 11.37 -12.35 -16.17
C THR A 238 10.23 -13.34 -16.10
N ASN A 239 9.85 -13.90 -17.25
CA ASN A 239 8.74 -14.88 -17.39
C ASN A 239 7.39 -14.38 -16.81
N CYS A 240 7.17 -13.07 -16.81
CA CYS A 240 5.89 -12.46 -16.46
C CYS A 240 5.39 -11.55 -17.58
N LEU A 241 4.07 -11.35 -17.63
CA LEU A 241 3.37 -10.38 -18.49
C LEU A 241 2.79 -9.27 -17.62
N ILE A 242 2.78 -8.05 -18.16
CA ILE A 242 2.02 -6.94 -17.61
C ILE A 242 0.70 -6.91 -18.35
N GLY A 243 -0.37 -7.18 -17.63
CA GLY A 243 -1.72 -7.28 -18.18
C GLY A 243 -2.68 -6.28 -17.54
N ASP A 244 -3.81 -6.11 -18.22
CA ASP A 244 -5.00 -5.47 -17.71
C ASP A 244 -6.25 -6.10 -18.34
N HIS A 245 -7.42 -5.76 -17.80
CA HIS A 245 -8.70 -6.03 -18.43
C HIS A 245 -9.18 -4.84 -19.29
N GLY A 246 -9.70 -5.12 -20.48
CA GLY A 246 -10.29 -4.12 -21.36
C GLY A 246 -11.81 -3.98 -21.19
N THR A 247 -12.46 -3.24 -22.09
CA THR A 247 -13.91 -2.98 -22.06
C THR A 247 -14.77 -4.21 -22.36
N GLU A 248 -14.16 -5.29 -22.87
CA GLU A 248 -14.77 -6.61 -23.05
C GLU A 248 -15.09 -7.33 -21.75
N SER A 249 -14.56 -6.84 -20.62
CA SER A 249 -14.84 -7.36 -19.30
C SER A 249 -16.33 -7.45 -19.03
N GLY A 250 -16.77 -8.63 -18.57
CA GLY A 250 -18.17 -8.91 -18.37
C GLY A 250 -18.83 -7.99 -17.34
N GLY A 251 -20.06 -7.57 -17.63
CA GLY A 251 -20.91 -6.85 -16.68
C GLY A 251 -20.78 -5.33 -16.73
N ARG A 252 -21.05 -4.67 -15.60
CA ARG A 252 -21.09 -3.21 -15.47
C ARG A 252 -19.72 -2.60 -15.16
N ILE A 253 -18.84 -3.38 -14.52
CA ILE A 253 -17.54 -2.91 -14.09
C ILE A 253 -16.72 -2.52 -15.32
N ARG A 254 -16.15 -1.32 -15.30
CA ARG A 254 -15.36 -0.85 -16.43
C ARG A 254 -14.06 -1.63 -16.52
N GLY A 255 -13.51 -1.75 -17.73
CA GLY A 255 -12.11 -2.14 -17.91
C GLY A 255 -11.15 -1.10 -17.31
N SER A 256 -9.87 -1.40 -17.40
CA SER A 256 -8.79 -0.46 -17.07
C SER A 256 -8.87 0.81 -17.91
N ARG A 257 -8.56 1.94 -17.28
CA ARG A 257 -8.64 3.25 -17.93
C ARG A 257 -7.34 3.58 -18.64
N ALA A 258 -6.21 3.28 -18.03
CA ALA A 258 -4.90 3.66 -18.54
C ALA A 258 -3.79 2.74 -17.99
N MET A 259 -2.92 2.30 -18.90
CA MET A 259 -1.72 1.55 -18.60
C MET A 259 -0.57 2.10 -19.45
N GLU A 260 0.57 2.40 -18.82
CA GLU A 260 1.82 2.67 -19.52
C GLU A 260 2.86 1.62 -19.11
N VAL A 261 3.53 1.00 -20.09
CA VAL A 261 4.59 0.01 -19.85
C VAL A 261 5.81 0.40 -20.69
N TYR A 262 6.93 0.69 -20.03
CA TYR A 262 8.17 1.07 -20.69
C TYR A 262 9.39 0.78 -19.81
N ASN A 263 10.59 0.89 -20.38
CA ASN A 263 11.86 0.76 -19.67
C ASN A 263 12.65 2.06 -19.72
#